data_AF-D6ZKH9-F1
#
_entry.id   AF-D6ZKH9-F1
#
_cell.length_a   1.000
_cell.length_b   1.000
_cell.length_c   1.000
_cell.angle_alpha   90.00
_cell.angle_beta   90.00
_cell.angle_gamma   90.00
#
_symmetry.space_group_name_H-M   'P 1'
#
loop_
_entity.id
_entity.type
_entity.pdbx_description
1 polymer ?
#
loop_
_entity_poly.entity_id
_entity_poly.type
_entity_poly.pdbx_seq_one_letter_code
_entity_poly.pdbx_strand_id
1 'polypeptide(L)'
;MDFAGTETANHQPYTERIDIVEGPQLRMGDDGRCAYARFCHGPAGDAWTQVATAQTPAEVAAATKVIDECPADRLTRLDPQGAVQEPDLEPLVVVAQDPQNECSAGIYVQGGIPLTDANGETYPVQNRYVLCRCADTKNTPFCDASHVNIGFDDGHING
;
A
#
# COMPACT_ATOMS: atom_id res chain seq x y z
N MET A 1 18.95 19.31 -5.38
CA MET A 1 17.48 19.39 -5.43
C MET A 1 17.04 19.93 -4.10
N ASP A 2 16.20 20.96 -4.09
CA ASP A 2 15.66 21.53 -2.85
C ASP A 2 14.41 20.74 -2.45
N PHE A 3 14.41 20.18 -1.24
CA PHE A 3 13.26 19.48 -0.69
C PHE A 3 12.16 20.51 -0.34
N ALA A 4 11.06 20.51 -1.09
CA ALA A 4 9.94 21.43 -0.87
C ALA A 4 9.14 21.10 0.40
N GLY A 5 9.15 19.83 0.84
CA GLY A 5 8.56 19.37 2.09
C GLY A 5 7.05 19.56 2.27
N THR A 6 6.33 20.01 1.22
CA THR A 6 4.88 20.17 1.29
C THR A 6 4.21 18.82 1.15
N GLU A 7 3.42 18.44 2.15
CA GLU A 7 2.58 17.25 2.12
C GLU A 7 1.39 17.48 1.18
N THR A 8 1.07 16.48 0.36
CA THR A 8 0.03 16.55 -0.68
C THR A 8 -0.99 15.41 -0.57
N ALA A 9 -0.75 14.45 0.32
CA ALA A 9 -1.61 13.30 0.51
C ALA A 9 -2.97 13.69 1.12
N ASN A 10 -3.98 12.87 0.82
CA ASN A 10 -5.36 13.10 1.24
C ASN A 10 -5.60 12.63 2.69
N HIS A 11 -6.17 13.51 3.53
CA HIS A 11 -6.57 13.22 4.92
C HIS A 11 -7.99 12.62 5.07
N GLN A 12 -8.75 12.47 3.98
CA GLN A 12 -10.08 11.83 4.03
C GLN A 12 -9.97 10.38 4.53
N PRO A 13 -10.93 9.87 5.31
CA PRO A 13 -10.97 8.47 5.74
C PRO A 13 -10.86 7.48 4.56
N TYR A 14 -10.18 6.34 4.76
CA TYR A 14 -10.00 5.32 3.71
C TYR A 14 -11.34 4.92 3.06
N THR A 15 -12.39 4.72 3.86
CA THR A 15 -13.73 4.33 3.39
C THR A 15 -14.41 5.36 2.48
N GLU A 16 -13.96 6.62 2.49
CA GLU A 16 -14.45 7.68 1.61
C GLU A 16 -13.65 7.77 0.29
N ARG A 17 -12.49 7.11 0.22
CA ARG A 17 -11.56 7.18 -0.93
C ARG A 17 -11.62 5.94 -1.82
N ILE A 18 -12.26 4.86 -1.38
CA ILE A 18 -12.24 3.58 -2.09
C ILE A 18 -13.26 3.48 -3.23
N ASP A 19 -12.82 2.91 -4.32
CA ASP A 19 -13.69 2.20 -5.26
C ASP A 19 -13.86 0.75 -4.80
N ILE A 20 -15.06 0.19 -4.98
CA ILE A 20 -15.36 -1.19 -4.62
C ILE A 20 -15.32 -2.09 -5.85
N VAL A 21 -14.56 -3.18 -5.74
CA VAL A 21 -14.55 -4.29 -6.70
C VAL A 21 -15.42 -5.41 -6.14
N GLU A 22 -16.50 -5.70 -6.85
CA GLU A 22 -17.45 -6.76 -6.51
C GLU A 22 -17.05 -8.08 -7.17
N GLY A 23 -16.98 -9.15 -6.37
CA GLY A 23 -16.70 -10.51 -6.82
C GLY A 23 -17.80 -11.49 -6.40
N PRO A 24 -17.83 -12.71 -6.97
CA PRO A 24 -18.85 -13.71 -6.64
C PRO A 24 -18.81 -14.20 -5.19
N GLN A 25 -17.63 -14.18 -4.56
CA GLN A 25 -17.38 -14.72 -3.23
C GLN A 25 -16.68 -13.76 -2.26
N LEU A 26 -16.12 -12.66 -2.75
CA LEU A 26 -15.41 -11.66 -1.95
C LEU A 26 -15.49 -10.28 -2.60
N ARG A 27 -15.22 -9.25 -1.79
CA ARG A 27 -15.22 -7.84 -2.19
C ARG A 27 -13.91 -7.21 -1.78
N MET A 28 -13.46 -6.22 -2.54
CA MET A 28 -12.21 -5.51 -2.29
C MET A 28 -12.41 -4.01 -2.44
N GLY A 29 -11.84 -3.22 -1.52
CA GLY A 29 -11.69 -1.78 -1.67
C GLY A 29 -10.37 -1.43 -2.32
N ASP A 30 -10.33 -0.36 -3.13
CA ASP A 30 -9.12 0.18 -3.76
C ASP A 30 -9.12 1.71 -3.66
N ASP A 31 -8.17 2.30 -2.92
CA ASP A 31 -8.03 3.77 -2.80
C ASP A 31 -7.01 4.40 -3.79
N GLY A 32 -6.46 3.59 -4.70
CA GLY A 32 -5.49 4.01 -5.72
C GLY A 32 -4.06 4.27 -5.23
N ARG A 33 -3.80 4.31 -3.92
CA ARG A 33 -2.46 4.63 -3.35
C ARG A 33 -1.51 3.46 -3.52
N CYS A 34 -0.63 3.50 -4.52
CA CYS A 34 0.21 2.36 -4.87
C CYS A 34 1.69 2.60 -4.54
N ALA A 35 2.32 1.72 -3.76
CA ALA A 35 3.78 1.70 -3.58
C ALA A 35 4.54 0.92 -4.69
N TYR A 36 3.82 0.49 -5.73
CA TYR A 36 4.33 -0.24 -6.91
C TYR A 36 5.13 -1.52 -6.64
N ALA A 37 4.98 -2.11 -5.44
CA ALA A 37 5.67 -3.33 -5.04
C ALA A 37 5.13 -4.63 -5.69
N ARG A 38 4.05 -4.52 -6.49
CA ARG A 38 3.44 -5.60 -7.29
C ARG A 38 2.91 -6.83 -6.55
N PHE A 39 2.80 -6.80 -5.22
CA PHE A 39 2.14 -7.87 -4.44
C PHE A 39 0.67 -8.12 -4.83
N CYS A 40 0.03 -7.16 -5.50
CA CYS A 40 -1.29 -7.34 -6.10
C CYS A 40 -1.32 -8.25 -7.34
N HIS A 41 -0.16 -8.70 -7.85
CA HIS A 41 -0.07 -9.69 -8.93
C HIS A 41 0.29 -11.05 -8.34
N GLY A 42 -0.63 -12.00 -8.44
CA GLY A 42 -0.43 -13.39 -8.03
C GLY A 42 -0.32 -14.35 -9.21
N PRO A 43 -0.05 -15.64 -8.94
CA PRO A 43 0.01 -16.67 -9.99
C PRO A 43 -1.27 -16.83 -10.82
N ALA A 44 -2.42 -16.44 -10.25
CA ALA A 44 -3.73 -16.51 -10.88
C ALA A 44 -4.18 -15.19 -11.55
N GLY A 45 -3.29 -14.20 -11.67
CA GLY A 45 -3.59 -12.88 -12.24
C GLY A 45 -3.49 -11.74 -11.22
N ASP A 46 -3.94 -10.56 -11.60
CA ASP A 46 -4.00 -9.42 -10.68
C ASP A 46 -5.16 -9.54 -9.67
N ALA A 47 -5.10 -8.76 -8.59
CA ALA A 47 -6.08 -8.79 -7.51
C ALA A 47 -7.51 -8.51 -8.01
N TRP A 48 -7.68 -7.55 -8.91
CA TRP A 48 -8.99 -7.18 -9.47
C TRP A 48 -9.62 -8.35 -10.23
N THR A 49 -8.85 -9.00 -11.10
CA THR A 49 -9.28 -10.18 -11.85
C THR A 49 -9.60 -11.33 -10.89
N GLN A 50 -8.71 -11.62 -9.94
CA GLN A 50 -8.91 -12.69 -8.98
C GLN A 50 -10.18 -12.47 -8.14
N VAL A 51 -10.44 -11.25 -7.67
CA VAL A 51 -11.68 -10.91 -6.95
C VAL A 51 -12.91 -11.10 -7.85
N ALA A 52 -12.86 -10.55 -9.07
CA ALA A 52 -13.99 -10.59 -10.00
C ALA A 52 -14.38 -12.00 -10.46
N THR A 53 -13.46 -12.98 -10.40
CA THR A 53 -13.70 -14.32 -10.94
C THR A 53 -13.70 -15.45 -9.92
N ALA A 54 -13.24 -15.24 -8.67
CA ALA A 54 -13.12 -16.30 -7.69
C ALA A 54 -14.49 -16.94 -7.35
N GLN A 55 -14.56 -18.28 -7.44
CA GLN A 55 -15.76 -19.06 -7.11
C GLN A 55 -15.49 -20.14 -6.05
N THR A 56 -14.29 -20.69 -6.04
CA THR A 56 -13.91 -21.78 -5.14
C THR A 56 -13.18 -21.26 -3.91
N PRO A 57 -13.19 -22.02 -2.78
CA PRO A 57 -12.44 -21.63 -1.59
C PRO A 57 -10.94 -21.39 -1.84
N ALA A 58 -10.34 -22.15 -2.77
CA ALA A 58 -8.93 -21.99 -3.13
C ALA A 58 -8.65 -20.66 -3.87
N GLU A 59 -9.53 -20.27 -4.79
CA GLU A 59 -9.43 -18.99 -5.50
C GLU A 59 -9.66 -17.81 -4.56
N VAL A 60 -10.63 -17.92 -3.65
CA VAL A 60 -10.89 -16.91 -2.61
C VAL A 60 -9.68 -16.73 -1.70
N ALA A 61 -9.02 -17.82 -1.31
CA ALA A 61 -7.79 -17.77 -0.50
C ALA A 61 -6.62 -17.12 -1.26
N ALA A 62 -6.47 -17.40 -2.56
CA ALA A 62 -5.45 -16.77 -3.40
C ALA A 62 -5.69 -15.26 -3.56
N ALA A 63 -6.94 -14.87 -3.84
CA ALA A 63 -7.35 -13.47 -3.93
C ALA A 63 -7.16 -12.73 -2.60
N THR A 64 -7.55 -13.35 -1.49
CA THR A 64 -7.33 -12.81 -0.14
C THR A 64 -5.86 -12.54 0.13
N LYS A 65 -4.99 -13.47 -0.24
CA LYS A 65 -3.54 -13.32 -0.04
C LYS A 65 -2.98 -12.10 -0.78
N VAL A 66 -3.30 -11.92 -2.06
CA VAL A 66 -2.77 -10.78 -2.83
C VAL A 66 -3.32 -9.44 -2.37
N ILE A 67 -4.52 -9.42 -1.77
CA ILE A 67 -5.09 -8.22 -1.13
C ILE A 67 -4.30 -7.91 0.15
N ASP A 68 -4.24 -8.88 1.07
CA ASP A 68 -3.63 -8.72 2.40
C ASP A 68 -2.11 -8.43 2.33
N GLU A 69 -1.44 -8.83 1.25
CA GLU A 69 -0.01 -8.55 1.01
C GLU A 69 0.26 -7.16 0.39
N CYS A 70 -0.76 -6.33 0.10
CA CYS A 70 -0.57 -5.01 -0.48
C CYS A 70 0.13 -4.03 0.49
N PRO A 71 1.41 -3.66 0.32
CA PRO A 71 2.16 -2.95 1.36
C PRO A 71 1.74 -1.49 1.58
N ALA A 72 0.96 -0.92 0.65
CA ALA A 72 0.48 0.45 0.72
C ALA A 72 -0.90 0.59 1.40
N ASP A 73 -1.51 -0.54 1.77
CA ASP A 73 -2.90 -0.61 2.25
C ASP A 73 -3.91 0.01 1.28
N ARG A 74 -3.57 -0.10 -0.02
CA ARG A 74 -4.42 0.28 -1.15
C ARG A 74 -5.64 -0.61 -1.21
N LEU A 75 -5.35 -1.91 -1.14
CA LEU A 75 -6.29 -2.99 -1.32
C LEU A 75 -6.64 -3.52 0.06
N THR A 76 -7.94 -3.59 0.35
CA THR A 76 -8.46 -4.18 1.58
C THR A 76 -9.61 -5.11 1.25
N ARG A 77 -9.79 -6.17 2.04
CA ARG A 77 -10.99 -7.00 1.90
C ARG A 77 -12.17 -6.28 2.52
N LEU A 78 -13.36 -6.48 1.94
CA LEU A 78 -14.61 -5.96 2.50
C LEU A 78 -15.54 -7.11 2.84
N ASP A 79 -16.20 -7.00 3.99
CA ASP A 79 -17.30 -7.90 4.32
C ASP A 79 -18.58 -7.55 3.52
N PRO A 80 -19.66 -8.35 3.62
CA PRO A 80 -20.91 -8.06 2.92
C PRO A 80 -21.56 -6.74 3.33
N GLN A 81 -21.21 -6.18 4.49
CA GLN A 81 -21.70 -4.89 5.00
C GLN A 81 -20.81 -3.72 4.54
N GLY A 82 -19.67 -4.00 3.91
CA GLY A 82 -18.70 -3.00 3.48
C GLY A 82 -17.68 -2.61 4.55
N ALA A 83 -17.59 -3.35 5.65
CA ALA A 83 -16.55 -3.13 6.64
C ALA A 83 -15.20 -3.71 6.16
N VAL A 84 -14.13 -2.95 6.39
CA VAL A 84 -12.76 -3.35 6.08
C VAL A 84 -12.33 -4.55 6.93
N GLN A 85 -11.74 -5.54 6.28
CA GLN A 85 -11.22 -6.77 6.86
C GLN A 85 -9.74 -6.87 6.54
N GLU A 86 -8.92 -6.84 7.59
CA GLU A 86 -7.46 -6.73 7.49
C GLU A 86 -6.79 -7.78 8.38
N PRO A 87 -5.58 -8.24 8.03
CA PRO A 87 -4.80 -9.11 8.91
C PRO A 87 -4.39 -8.36 10.17
N ASP A 88 -4.32 -9.09 11.29
CA ASP A 88 -3.71 -8.57 12.52
C ASP A 88 -2.19 -8.56 12.36
N LEU A 89 -1.59 -7.38 12.39
CA LEU A 89 -0.16 -7.16 12.17
C LEU A 89 0.47 -6.53 13.41
N GLU A 90 1.57 -7.12 13.87
CA GLU A 90 2.37 -6.52 14.92
C GLU A 90 3.04 -5.21 14.41
N PRO A 91 3.13 -4.17 15.26
CA PRO A 91 3.79 -2.92 14.91
C PRO A 91 5.23 -3.12 14.43
N LEU A 92 5.54 -2.57 13.26
CA LEU A 92 6.87 -2.67 12.65
C LEU A 92 7.16 -1.47 11.76
N VAL A 93 8.41 -1.00 11.79
CA VAL A 93 8.95 0.03 10.90
C VAL A 93 10.27 -0.48 10.32
N VAL A 94 10.38 -0.51 8.99
CA VAL A 94 11.57 -1.03 8.28
C VAL A 94 11.94 -0.08 7.16
N VAL A 95 13.23 0.25 7.04
CA VAL A 95 13.77 0.90 5.84
C VAL A 95 13.95 -0.18 4.77
N ALA A 96 13.19 -0.07 3.68
CA ALA A 96 13.26 -1.03 2.59
C ALA A 96 14.33 -0.66 1.55
N GLN A 97 14.87 -1.68 0.91
CA GLN A 97 15.76 -1.59 -0.24
C GLN A 97 15.14 -2.40 -1.40
N ASP A 98 15.42 -2.01 -2.63
CA ASP A 98 15.00 -2.73 -3.84
C ASP A 98 16.22 -3.13 -4.67
N PRO A 99 16.94 -4.20 -4.26
CA PRO A 99 18.12 -4.66 -4.98
C PRO A 99 17.79 -5.19 -6.37
N GLN A 100 16.54 -5.56 -6.66
CA GLN A 100 16.14 -6.02 -7.99
C GLN A 100 16.13 -4.87 -9.01
N ASN A 101 15.81 -3.66 -8.55
CA ASN A 101 15.86 -2.45 -9.35
C ASN A 101 17.10 -1.59 -9.06
N GLU A 102 18.10 -2.14 -8.36
CA GLU A 102 19.36 -1.45 -8.01
C GLU A 102 19.12 -0.07 -7.36
N CYS A 103 18.10 0.03 -6.48
CA CYS A 103 17.75 1.28 -5.84
C CYS A 103 17.31 1.10 -4.38
N SER A 104 17.34 2.21 -3.65
CA SER A 104 16.78 2.36 -2.33
C SER A 104 15.28 2.59 -2.39
N ALA A 105 14.54 2.02 -1.43
CA ALA A 105 13.09 2.12 -1.38
C ALA A 105 12.59 2.97 -0.20
N GLY A 106 11.27 2.95 0.04
CA GLY A 106 10.62 3.70 1.10
C GLY A 106 10.78 3.10 2.50
N ILE A 107 10.11 3.71 3.47
CA ILE A 107 10.00 3.17 4.84
C ILE A 107 8.67 2.42 4.93
N TYR A 108 8.72 1.10 5.09
CA TYR A 108 7.53 0.28 5.31
C TYR A 108 7.10 0.37 6.78
N VAL A 109 5.82 0.65 6.99
CA VAL A 109 5.21 0.79 8.32
C VAL A 109 3.97 -0.10 8.36
N GLN A 110 3.80 -0.86 9.44
CA GLN A 110 2.62 -1.71 9.65
C GLN A 110 2.20 -1.79 11.13
N GLY A 111 1.03 -2.39 11.36
CA GLY A 111 0.46 -2.64 12.68
C GLY A 111 -0.26 -1.42 13.26
N GLY A 112 -0.94 -0.65 12.40
CA GLY A 112 -1.81 0.44 12.86
C GLY A 112 -1.07 1.62 13.48
N ILE A 113 0.22 1.82 13.15
CA ILE A 113 1.03 2.92 13.68
C ILE A 113 0.47 4.26 13.15
N PRO A 114 0.11 5.23 14.02
CA PRO A 114 -0.38 6.53 13.57
C PRO A 114 0.71 7.37 12.89
N LEU A 115 0.32 8.10 11.85
CA LEU A 115 1.17 9.08 11.17
C LEU A 115 0.65 10.49 11.42
N THR A 116 1.50 11.38 11.93
CA THR A 116 1.18 12.80 12.13
C THR A 116 1.98 13.64 11.16
N ASP A 117 1.30 14.58 10.52
CA ASP A 117 1.83 15.49 9.52
C ASP A 117 2.63 16.65 10.17
N ALA A 118 3.26 17.50 9.37
CA ALA A 118 4.09 18.60 9.86
C ALA A 118 3.30 19.71 10.59
N ASN A 119 1.98 19.77 10.41
CA ASN A 119 1.08 20.71 11.07
C ASN A 119 0.49 20.14 12.37
N GLY A 120 0.76 18.87 12.69
CA GLY A 120 0.24 18.19 13.86
C GLY A 120 -1.10 17.49 13.62
N GLU A 121 -1.55 17.37 12.37
CA GLU A 121 -2.75 16.60 12.01
C GLU A 121 -2.40 15.13 11.80
N THR A 122 -3.18 14.24 12.38
CA THR A 122 -2.99 12.79 12.23
C THR A 122 -3.74 12.30 10.99
N TYR A 123 -3.04 11.66 10.05
CA TYR A 123 -3.67 10.95 8.95
C TYR A 123 -4.57 9.82 9.50
N PRO A 124 -5.65 9.45 8.79
CA PRO A 124 -6.44 8.28 9.14
C PRO A 124 -5.55 7.05 9.35
N VAL A 125 -5.70 6.42 10.52
CA VAL A 125 -4.90 5.24 10.88
C VAL A 125 -5.23 4.10 9.91
N GLN A 126 -4.17 3.48 9.40
CA GLN A 126 -4.24 2.38 8.43
C GLN A 126 -3.34 1.24 8.91
N ASN A 127 -3.65 0.03 8.47
CA ASN A 127 -2.97 -1.16 8.97
C ASN A 127 -1.50 -1.16 8.53
N ARG A 128 -1.22 -0.62 7.34
CA ARG A 128 0.13 -0.46 6.79
C ARG A 128 0.22 0.71 5.82
N TYR A 129 1.44 1.17 5.53
CA TYR A 129 1.72 2.15 4.48
C TYR A 129 3.23 2.18 4.19
N VAL A 130 3.61 2.81 3.08
CA VAL A 130 5.02 3.06 2.74
C VAL A 130 5.25 4.56 2.66
N LEU A 131 6.22 5.07 3.41
CA LEU A 131 6.64 6.48 3.34
C LEU A 131 7.72 6.67 2.27
N CYS A 132 7.62 7.78 1.55
CA CYS A 132 8.62 8.20 0.58
C CYS A 132 9.92 8.60 1.28
N ARG A 133 11.03 8.24 0.64
CA ARG A 133 12.39 8.60 1.09
C ARG A 133 13.21 9.31 0.03
N CYS A 134 12.78 9.24 -1.23
CA CYS A 134 13.49 9.78 -2.38
C CYS A 134 13.14 11.24 -2.71
N ALA A 135 12.13 11.80 -2.03
CA ALA A 135 11.61 13.16 -2.23
C ALA A 135 11.01 13.47 -3.62
N ASP A 136 10.80 12.46 -4.47
CA ASP A 136 10.24 12.64 -5.83
C ASP A 136 8.80 12.09 -5.97
N THR A 137 8.15 11.78 -4.84
CA THR A 137 6.76 11.33 -4.86
C THR A 137 5.80 12.47 -5.21
N LYS A 138 4.73 12.15 -5.92
CA LYS A 138 3.60 13.07 -6.15
C LYS A 138 2.55 13.01 -5.04
N ASN A 139 2.71 12.11 -4.08
CA ASN A 139 1.75 11.83 -3.01
C ASN A 139 2.40 11.95 -1.61
N THR A 140 3.20 12.99 -1.39
CA THR A 140 3.93 13.22 -0.13
C THR A 140 2.99 13.16 1.07
N PRO A 141 3.25 12.33 2.10
CA PRO A 141 4.52 11.66 2.40
C PRO A 141 4.61 10.20 1.93
N PHE A 142 3.63 9.67 1.20
CA PHE A 142 3.57 8.25 0.82
C PHE A 142 4.41 7.95 -0.41
N CYS A 143 4.93 6.72 -0.51
CA CYS A 143 5.68 6.25 -1.65
C CYS A 143 4.75 5.92 -2.84
N ASP A 144 5.09 6.40 -4.04
CA ASP A 144 4.47 6.09 -5.34
C ASP A 144 5.46 5.42 -6.32
N ALA A 145 6.58 4.93 -5.80
CA ALA A 145 7.68 4.32 -6.53
C ALA A 145 8.48 5.22 -7.50
N SER A 146 8.36 6.56 -7.42
CA SER A 146 9.25 7.46 -8.17
C SER A 146 10.75 7.17 -7.95
N HIS A 147 11.11 6.61 -6.78
CA HIS A 147 12.49 6.21 -6.43
C HIS A 147 13.14 5.26 -7.45
N VAL A 148 12.36 4.39 -8.09
CA VAL A 148 12.86 3.49 -9.14
C VAL A 148 13.26 4.27 -10.38
N ASN A 149 12.44 5.23 -10.81
CA ASN A 149 12.68 6.02 -12.03
C ASN A 149 13.88 6.95 -11.90
N ILE A 150 14.12 7.48 -10.69
CA ILE A 150 15.23 8.39 -10.43
C ILE A 150 16.50 7.68 -9.95
N GLY A 151 16.47 6.35 -9.79
CA GLY A 151 17.60 5.57 -9.29
C GLY A 151 18.05 6.05 -7.90
N PHE A 152 17.11 6.24 -6.98
CA PHE A 152 17.41 6.69 -5.63
C PHE A 152 18.37 5.71 -4.94
N ASP A 153 19.44 6.22 -4.35
CA ASP A 153 20.44 5.42 -3.62
C ASP A 153 20.84 6.14 -2.34
N ASP A 154 20.69 5.46 -1.20
CA ASP A 154 21.08 5.94 0.12
C ASP A 154 22.44 5.41 0.59
N GLY A 155 23.14 4.66 -0.26
CA GLY A 155 24.43 4.00 0.02
C GLY A 155 24.34 2.61 0.65
N HIS A 156 23.14 2.04 0.85
CA HIS A 156 22.92 0.80 1.61
C HIS A 156 22.13 -0.28 0.84
N ILE A 157 22.01 -0.16 -0.49
CA ILE A 157 21.25 -1.12 -1.34
C ILE A 157 21.70 -2.58 -1.14
N ASN A 158 22.98 -2.80 -0.80
CA ASN A 158 23.60 -4.13 -0.69
C ASN A 158 23.94 -4.60 0.73
N GLY A 159 23.54 -3.87 1.77
CA GLY A 159 23.91 -4.17 3.17
C GLY A 159 25.26 -3.60 3.57
#